data_AF-A0A0G0XSB6-F1
#
_entry.id   AF-A0A0G0XSB6-F1
#
_cell.length_a   1.000
_cell.length_b   1.000
_cell.length_c   1.000
_cell.angle_alpha   90.00
_cell.angle_beta   90.00
_cell.angle_gamma   90.00
#
_symmetry.space_group_name_H-M   'P 1'
#
loop_
_entity.id
_entity.type
_entity.pdbx_description
1 polymer ?
#
loop_
_entity_poly.entity_id
_entity_poly.type
_entity_poly.pdbx_seq_one_letter_code
_entity_poly.pdbx_strand_id
1 'polypeptide(L)'
;MSHSCTHAIVHCMDFRLNPSIQDFLETHDLVNTTDIIGVAGAVKDINDTEQGFVETQIDLSVKLHAITTLMLMNHTDCGAYGGSDKFETKEEEKEFHIGELRKAQAKLKAKYPNLEIVIMLGDTINNEQTNIVVVE
;
A
#
# COMPACT_ATOMS: atom_id res chain seq x y z
N MET A 1 -25.80 6.85 8.61
CA MET A 1 -25.73 6.28 7.25
C MET A 1 -24.65 5.22 7.29
N SER A 2 -25.00 3.94 7.21
CA SER A 2 -24.02 2.84 7.25
C SER A 2 -23.42 2.65 5.86
N HIS A 3 -22.40 3.44 5.54
CA HIS A 3 -21.45 3.04 4.52
C HIS A 3 -20.57 1.97 5.15
N SER A 4 -20.68 0.71 4.74
CA SER A 4 -19.79 -0.34 5.22
C SER A 4 -18.51 -0.29 4.38
N CYS A 5 -17.65 0.67 4.70
CA CYS A 5 -16.26 0.62 4.25
C CYS A 5 -15.59 -0.53 5.02
N THR A 6 -15.04 -1.49 4.28
CA THR A 6 -14.44 -2.71 4.85
C THR A 6 -12.95 -2.79 4.59
N HIS A 7 -12.45 -2.02 3.62
CA HIS A 7 -11.06 -2.04 3.19
C HIS A 7 -10.44 -0.66 3.27
N ALA A 8 -9.12 -0.60 3.41
CA ALA A 8 -8.34 0.57 3.02
C ALA A 8 -7.15 0.11 2.17
N ILE A 9 -6.75 0.91 1.20
CA ILE A 9 -5.49 0.75 0.47
C ILE A 9 -4.58 1.94 0.74
N VAL A 10 -3.35 1.64 1.16
CA VAL A 10 -2.28 2.61 1.36
C VAL A 10 -1.23 2.41 0.28
N HIS A 11 -1.01 3.41 -0.55
CA HIS A 11 -0.11 3.34 -1.69
C HIS A 11 0.64 4.65 -1.94
N CYS A 12 1.71 4.59 -2.74
CA CYS A 12 2.41 5.79 -3.17
C CYS A 12 1.48 6.68 -4.01
N MET A 13 1.54 8.01 -3.88
CA MET A 13 0.77 8.94 -4.73
C MET A 13 1.16 8.93 -6.22
N ASP A 14 2.07 8.04 -6.64
CA ASP A 14 2.57 7.91 -8.01
C ASP A 14 1.41 7.63 -8.99
N PHE A 15 1.26 8.51 -9.98
CA PHE A 15 0.13 8.47 -10.92
C PHE A 15 0.13 7.20 -11.78
N ARG A 16 1.29 6.54 -11.96
CA ARG A 16 1.43 5.28 -12.72
C ARG A 16 0.66 4.12 -12.09
N LEU A 17 0.26 4.26 -10.83
CA LEU A 17 -0.48 3.24 -10.09
C LEU A 17 -2.00 3.38 -10.27
N ASN A 18 -2.50 4.58 -10.58
CA ASN A 18 -3.93 4.88 -10.55
C ASN A 18 -4.77 3.95 -11.44
N PRO A 19 -4.41 3.68 -12.72
CA PRO A 19 -5.19 2.78 -13.56
C PRO A 19 -5.24 1.36 -12.98
N SER A 20 -4.10 0.85 -12.53
CA SER A 20 -4.01 -0.52 -12.00
C SER A 20 -4.72 -0.69 -10.66
N ILE A 21 -4.69 0.33 -9.79
CA ILE A 21 -5.46 0.32 -8.54
C ILE A 21 -6.96 0.35 -8.85
N GLN A 22 -7.40 1.21 -9.78
CA GLN A 22 -8.80 1.28 -10.19
C GLN A 22 -9.28 -0.08 -10.72
N ASP A 23 -8.54 -0.66 -11.67
CA ASP A 23 -8.85 -1.97 -12.25
C ASP A 23 -8.87 -3.07 -11.17
N PHE A 24 -7.91 -3.06 -10.23
CA PHE A 24 -7.88 -4.02 -9.13
C PHE A 24 -9.12 -3.90 -8.24
N LEU A 25 -9.53 -2.68 -7.87
CA LEU A 25 -10.71 -2.45 -7.04
C LEU A 25 -12.00 -2.82 -7.77
N GLU A 26 -12.11 -2.54 -9.07
CA GLU A 26 -13.26 -2.93 -9.89
C GLU A 26 -13.38 -4.46 -10.01
N THR A 27 -12.27 -5.14 -10.32
CA THR A 27 -12.26 -6.60 -10.53
C THR A 27 -12.52 -7.40 -9.26
N HIS A 28 -12.35 -6.80 -8.08
CA HIS A 28 -12.60 -7.41 -6.78
C HIS A 28 -13.87 -6.89 -6.08
N ASP A 29 -14.71 -6.10 -6.76
CA ASP A 29 -15.93 -5.49 -6.20
C ASP A 29 -15.67 -4.58 -4.96
N LEU A 30 -14.52 -3.92 -4.93
CA LEU A 30 -14.02 -3.12 -3.79
C LEU A 30 -14.19 -1.60 -3.94
N VAL A 31 -14.65 -1.11 -5.09
CA VAL A 31 -14.72 0.33 -5.43
C VAL A 31 -15.45 1.17 -4.39
N ASN A 32 -16.58 0.69 -3.86
CA ASN A 32 -17.43 1.46 -2.94
C ASN A 32 -17.23 1.09 -1.46
N THR A 33 -16.23 0.26 -1.17
CA THR A 33 -15.98 -0.31 0.16
C THR A 33 -14.54 -0.12 0.63
N THR A 34 -13.75 0.69 -0.10
CA THR A 34 -12.32 0.90 0.14
C THR A 34 -11.97 2.37 0.32
N ASP A 35 -11.33 2.70 1.44
CA ASP A 35 -10.65 3.98 1.60
C ASP A 35 -9.34 3.98 0.77
N ILE A 36 -9.15 4.97 -0.10
CA ILE A 36 -7.94 5.08 -0.94
C ILE A 36 -7.00 6.15 -0.38
N ILE A 37 -5.84 5.74 0.13
CA ILE A 37 -4.87 6.59 0.83
C ILE A 37 -3.57 6.65 0.01
N GLY A 38 -3.45 7.69 -0.83
CA GLY A 38 -2.28 7.95 -1.67
C GLY A 38 -1.32 8.98 -1.04
N VAL A 39 -0.12 8.56 -0.63
CA VAL A 39 0.89 9.43 0.01
C VAL A 39 2.29 9.13 -0.54
N ALA A 40 3.14 10.13 -0.77
CA ALA A 40 4.50 9.91 -1.29
C ALA A 40 5.29 8.98 -0.36
N GLY A 41 5.83 7.90 -0.92
CA GLY A 41 6.58 6.87 -0.18
C GLY A 41 5.72 5.98 0.74
N ALA A 42 4.49 6.38 1.10
CA ALA A 42 3.49 5.66 1.88
C ALA A 42 4.05 4.72 2.97
N VAL A 43 4.28 3.45 2.65
CA VAL A 43 4.88 2.43 3.52
C VAL A 43 6.19 2.90 4.18
N LYS A 44 6.97 3.73 3.49
CA LYS A 44 8.19 4.34 4.01
C LYS A 44 7.92 5.21 5.24
N ASP A 45 6.87 6.02 5.21
CA ASP A 45 6.48 6.85 6.37
C ASP A 45 6.10 5.98 7.56
N ILE A 46 5.40 4.86 7.32
CA ILE A 46 5.07 3.87 8.36
C ILE A 46 6.35 3.28 8.98
N ASN A 47 7.36 3.00 8.17
CA ASN A 47 8.60 2.38 8.63
C ASN A 47 9.55 3.34 9.34
N ASP A 48 9.58 4.61 8.93
CA ASP A 48 10.61 5.56 9.32
C ASP A 48 10.12 6.61 10.31
N THR A 49 8.80 6.85 10.37
CA THR A 49 8.19 7.84 11.25
C THR A 49 7.32 7.14 12.29
N GLU A 50 7.62 7.32 13.57
CA GLU A 50 6.71 6.88 14.63
C GLU A 50 5.47 7.78 14.64
N GLN A 51 4.27 7.19 14.46
CA GLN A 51 3.01 7.94 14.37
C GLN A 51 3.04 8.98 13.22
N GLY A 52 3.61 8.58 12.09
CA GLY A 52 3.64 9.39 10.87
C GLY A 52 2.27 9.68 10.28
N PHE A 53 2.22 10.56 9.28
CA PHE A 53 0.97 10.97 8.65
C PHE A 53 0.19 9.77 8.10
N VAL A 54 0.86 8.78 7.51
CA VAL A 54 0.20 7.59 6.95
C VAL A 54 -0.47 6.76 8.03
N GLU A 55 0.21 6.56 9.17
CA GLU A 55 -0.41 5.90 10.32
C GLU A 55 -1.65 6.67 10.78
N THR A 56 -1.58 8.00 10.90
CA THR A 56 -2.77 8.78 11.31
C THR A 56 -3.98 8.61 10.38
N GLN A 57 -3.78 8.38 9.08
CA GLN A 57 -4.87 8.09 8.15
C GLN A 57 -5.42 6.67 8.35
N ILE A 58 -4.55 5.67 8.57
CA ILE A 58 -4.97 4.30 8.92
C ILE A 58 -5.79 4.31 10.22
N ASP A 59 -5.34 5.05 11.24
CA ASP A 59 -6.06 5.21 12.52
C ASP A 59 -7.49 5.73 12.29
N LEU A 60 -7.65 6.70 11.38
CA LEU A 60 -8.95 7.27 11.02
C LEU A 60 -9.83 6.25 10.29
N SER A 61 -9.30 5.53 9.30
CA SER A 61 -10.04 4.46 8.60
C SER A 61 -10.50 3.37 9.57
N VAL A 62 -9.64 2.92 10.49
CA VAL A 62 -10.01 1.94 11.53
C VAL A 62 -11.09 2.50 12.46
N LYS A 63 -10.94 3.74 12.92
CA LYS A 63 -11.83 4.32 13.94
C LYS A 63 -13.19 4.77 13.40
N LEU A 64 -13.21 5.41 12.24
CA LEU A 64 -14.39 6.07 11.68
C LEU A 64 -15.13 5.17 10.70
N HIS A 65 -14.41 4.34 9.97
CA HIS A 65 -14.96 3.51 8.90
C HIS A 65 -14.98 2.02 9.26
N ALA A 66 -14.30 1.61 10.33
CA ALA A 66 -14.28 0.24 10.86
C ALA A 66 -13.82 -0.80 9.84
N ILE A 67 -12.78 -0.46 9.08
CA ILE A 67 -12.16 -1.38 8.12
C ILE A 67 -11.73 -2.69 8.81
N THR A 68 -11.91 -3.80 8.10
CA THR A 68 -11.48 -5.13 8.52
C THR A 68 -10.19 -5.56 7.82
N THR A 69 -9.89 -4.97 6.66
CA THR A 69 -8.75 -5.33 5.83
C THR A 69 -7.98 -4.08 5.39
N LEU A 70 -6.66 -4.09 5.56
CA LEU A 70 -5.74 -3.04 5.13
C LEU A 70 -4.79 -3.61 4.09
N MET A 71 -4.79 -3.02 2.90
CA MET A 71 -3.90 -3.36 1.81
C MET A 71 -2.74 -2.37 1.77
N LEU A 72 -1.52 -2.82 2.01
CA LEU A 72 -0.31 -2.00 1.88
C LEU A 72 0.32 -2.27 0.53
N MET A 73 0.63 -1.22 -0.23
CA MET A 73 1.25 -1.36 -1.54
C MET A 73 2.50 -0.49 -1.68
N ASN A 74 3.61 -1.16 -2.00
CA ASN A 74 4.79 -0.51 -2.59
C ASN A 74 4.79 -0.74 -4.11
N HIS A 75 5.62 0.01 -4.82
CA HIS A 75 5.85 -0.22 -6.25
C HIS A 75 7.34 -0.12 -6.58
N THR A 76 7.75 -0.78 -7.66
CA THR A 76 9.10 -0.62 -8.23
C THR A 76 9.25 0.75 -8.88
N ASP A 77 10.49 1.19 -9.05
CA ASP A 77 10.86 2.53 -9.51
C ASP A 77 10.23 3.66 -8.67
N CYS A 78 10.21 3.45 -7.35
CA CYS A 78 9.69 4.44 -6.42
C CYS A 78 10.76 5.46 -6.04
N GLY A 79 10.54 6.73 -6.43
CA GLY A 79 11.48 7.82 -6.13
C GLY A 79 11.74 8.04 -4.63
N ALA A 80 10.78 7.72 -3.76
CA ALA A 80 10.96 7.83 -2.30
C ALA A 80 11.99 6.83 -1.74
N TYR A 81 12.24 5.73 -2.47
CA TYR A 81 13.25 4.73 -2.13
C TYR A 81 14.55 4.88 -2.94
N GLY A 82 14.59 5.79 -3.90
CA GLY A 82 15.74 6.09 -4.75
C GLY A 82 15.58 5.68 -6.22
N GLY A 83 14.40 5.16 -6.63
CA GLY A 83 14.17 4.66 -7.99
C GLY A 83 14.89 3.34 -8.28
N SER A 84 14.61 2.75 -9.45
CA SER A 84 15.20 1.45 -9.83
C SER A 84 16.73 1.51 -9.99
N ASP A 85 17.28 2.68 -10.32
CA ASP A 85 18.74 2.88 -10.49
C ASP A 85 19.57 2.64 -9.21
N LYS A 86 18.90 2.54 -8.04
CA LYS A 86 19.55 2.22 -6.77
C LYS A 86 19.90 0.73 -6.64
N PHE A 87 19.25 -0.13 -7.41
CA PHE A 87 19.37 -1.59 -7.28
C PHE A 87 20.14 -2.17 -8.46
N GLU A 88 20.87 -3.26 -8.25
CA GLU A 88 21.63 -3.91 -9.33
C GLU A 88 20.70 -4.69 -10.27
N THR A 89 19.59 -5.21 -9.74
CA THR A 89 18.63 -6.03 -10.48
C THR A 89 17.19 -5.70 -10.10
N LYS A 90 16.24 -6.03 -10.98
CA LYS A 90 14.81 -5.89 -10.69
C LYS A 90 14.37 -6.81 -9.56
N GLU A 91 14.94 -8.00 -9.47
CA GLU A 91 14.64 -8.97 -8.43
C GLU A 91 15.08 -8.45 -7.06
N GLU A 92 16.26 -7.83 -6.96
CA GLU A 92 16.74 -7.19 -5.74
C GLU A 92 15.80 -6.05 -5.29
N GLU A 93 15.36 -5.22 -6.23
CA GLU A 93 14.40 -4.14 -5.95
C GLU A 93 13.07 -4.70 -5.40
N LYS A 94 12.52 -5.75 -6.03
CA LYS A 94 11.28 -6.39 -5.59
C LYS A 94 11.41 -6.96 -4.18
N GLU A 95 12.48 -7.69 -3.90
CA GLU A 95 12.74 -8.25 -2.57
C GLU A 95 12.92 -7.15 -1.51
N PHE A 96 13.58 -6.04 -1.86
CA PHE A 96 13.69 -4.88 -0.99
C PHE A 96 12.31 -4.31 -0.64
N HIS A 97 11.46 -4.05 -1.64
CA HIS A 97 10.12 -3.51 -1.39
C HIS A 97 9.22 -4.45 -0.60
N ILE A 98 9.31 -5.76 -0.85
CA ILE A 98 8.60 -6.79 -0.08
C ILE A 98 9.10 -6.81 1.37
N GLY A 99 10.40 -6.67 1.59
CA GLY A 99 10.98 -6.54 2.93
C GLY A 99 10.44 -5.33 3.70
N GLU A 100 10.38 -4.17 3.03
CA GLU A 100 9.81 -2.94 3.61
C GLU A 100 8.31 -3.08 3.92
N LEU A 101 7.56 -3.76 3.05
CA LEU A 101 6.14 -4.08 3.28
C LEU A 101 5.96 -4.98 4.50
N ARG A 102 6.74 -6.06 4.64
CA ARG A 102 6.69 -6.96 5.80
C ARG A 102 7.04 -6.25 7.10
N LYS A 103 8.02 -5.34 7.08
CA LYS A 103 8.37 -4.51 8.23
C LYS A 103 7.18 -3.64 8.67
N ALA A 104 6.52 -2.96 7.74
CA ALA A 104 5.35 -2.15 8.03
C ALA A 104 4.15 -2.99 8.50
N GLN A 105 3.93 -4.14 7.84
CA GLN A 105 2.88 -5.09 8.22
C GLN A 105 3.06 -5.58 9.66
N ALA A 106 4.28 -5.94 10.07
CA ALA A 106 4.57 -6.35 11.44
C ALA A 106 4.32 -5.23 12.46
N LYS A 107 4.74 -4.00 12.15
CA LYS A 107 4.50 -2.82 13.00
C LYS A 107 2.99 -2.58 13.19
N LEU A 108 2.22 -2.65 12.11
CA LEU A 108 0.77 -2.41 12.15
C LEU A 108 0.00 -3.58 12.77
N LYS A 109 0.40 -4.83 12.57
CA LYS A 109 -0.20 -6.00 13.27
C LYS A 109 -0.04 -5.90 14.79
N ALA A 110 1.08 -5.35 15.27
CA ALA A 110 1.26 -5.09 16.70
C ALA A 110 0.28 -4.03 17.24
N LYS A 111 -0.07 -3.03 16.42
CA LYS A 111 -1.03 -1.96 16.76
C LYS A 111 -2.49 -2.39 16.59
N TYR A 112 -2.78 -3.20 15.57
CA TYR A 112 -4.11 -3.66 15.16
C TYR A 112 -4.16 -5.18 15.02
N PRO A 113 -4.19 -5.94 16.13
CA PRO A 113 -4.08 -7.40 16.08
C PRO A 113 -5.25 -8.11 15.37
N ASN A 114 -6.40 -7.43 15.21
CA ASN A 114 -7.59 -7.98 14.54
C ASN A 114 -7.76 -7.48 13.11
N LEU A 115 -6.89 -6.59 12.63
CA LEU A 115 -6.95 -6.06 11.27
C LEU A 115 -6.21 -7.03 10.35
N GLU A 116 -6.88 -7.50 9.32
CA GLU A 116 -6.21 -8.25 8.26
C GLU A 116 -5.30 -7.28 7.48
N ILE A 117 -4.03 -7.64 7.29
CA ILE A 117 -3.08 -6.77 6.56
C ILE A 117 -2.47 -7.57 5.42
N VAL A 118 -2.88 -7.22 4.21
CA VAL A 118 -2.41 -7.78 2.93
C VAL A 118 -1.30 -6.89 2.40
N ILE A 119 -0.22 -7.48 1.88
CA ILE A 119 0.82 -6.70 1.20
C ILE A 119 0.85 -6.99 -0.30
N MET A 120 1.02 -5.94 -1.08
CA MET A 120 0.96 -5.96 -2.54
C MET A 120 2.17 -5.23 -3.12
N LEU A 121 2.63 -5.69 -4.27
CA LEU A 121 3.70 -5.04 -5.02
C LEU A 121 3.19 -4.64 -6.41
N GLY A 122 3.29 -3.36 -6.73
CA GLY A 122 3.12 -2.84 -8.09
C GLY A 122 4.42 -2.92 -8.87
N ASP A 123 4.52 -3.84 -9.83
CA ASP A 123 5.65 -3.90 -10.78
C ASP A 123 5.40 -2.91 -11.91
N THR A 124 6.10 -1.78 -11.90
CA THR A 124 5.98 -0.73 -12.93
C THR A 124 6.74 -1.15 -14.19
N ILE A 125 5.99 -1.33 -15.28
CA ILE A 125 6.43 -1.76 -16.60
C ILE A 125 6.45 -0.54 -17.53
N ASN A 126 7.60 -0.31 -18.17
CA ASN A 126 7.80 0.76 -19.17
C ASN A 126 7.38 2.17 -18.71
N ASN A 127 7.39 2.44 -17.40
CA ASN A 127 6.96 3.72 -16.80
C ASN A 127 5.51 4.14 -17.08
N GLU A 128 4.66 3.24 -17.57
CA GLU A 128 3.29 3.56 -17.97
C GLU A 128 2.25 2.62 -17.37
N GLN A 129 2.60 1.35 -17.16
CA GLN A 129 1.68 0.34 -16.67
C GLN A 129 2.22 -0.27 -15.37
N THR A 130 1.33 -0.61 -14.44
CA THR A 130 1.73 -1.31 -13.21
C THR A 130 1.01 -2.65 -13.13
N ASN A 131 1.74 -3.75 -12.94
CA ASN A 131 1.15 -5.03 -12.62
C ASN A 131 1.10 -5.20 -11.10
N ILE A 132 -0.11 -5.32 -10.53
CA ILE A 132 -0.27 -5.51 -9.08
C ILE A 132 -0.20 -7.00 -8.77
N VAL A 133 0.71 -7.36 -7.88
CA VAL A 133 0.87 -8.72 -7.37
C VAL A 133 0.57 -8.73 -5.88
N VAL A 134 -0.41 -9.52 -5.46
CA VAL A 134 -0.65 -9.83 -4.05
C VAL A 134 0.43 -10.80 -3.58
N VAL A 135 1.13 -10.45 -2.51
CA VAL A 135 2.29 -11.23 -2.04
C VAL A 135 1.88 -12.20 -0.92
N GLU A 136 1.15 -11.70 0.08
CA GLU A 136 0.67 -12.44 1.26
C GLU A 136 -0.53 -11.73 1.89
#